data_AF-A0A7K3CQ79-F1
#
_entry.id   AF-A0A7K3CQ79-F1
#
_cell.length_a   1.000
_cell.length_b   1.000
_cell.length_c   1.000
_cell.angle_alpha   90.00
_cell.angle_beta   90.00
_cell.angle_gamma   90.00
#
_symmetry.space_group_name_H-M   'P 1'
#
loop_
_entity.id
_entity.type
_entity.pdbx_description
1 polymer ?
#
loop_
_entity_poly.entity_id
_entity_poly.type
_entity_poly.pdbx_seq_one_letter_code
_entity_poly.pdbx_strand_id
1 'polypeptide(L)'
;GAGTTGAGLRAGVPAVPMPVWFDGGFWSSRLVASGVSPGSVPLRQFTSPHRLAEALAQATRTPAYRRRATALAARLRQEDGVAPLAQALEGYESRGGARG
;
A
#
# COMPACT_ATOMS: atom_id res chain seq x y z
N GLY A 1 6.72 1.18 4.67
CA GLY A 1 6.58 2.55 4.15
C GLY A 1 5.91 2.53 2.79
N ALA A 2 5.77 3.70 2.17
CA ALA A 2 4.99 3.93 0.94
C ALA A 2 5.35 2.97 -0.21
N GLY A 3 6.66 2.86 -0.53
CA GLY A 3 7.13 2.04 -1.65
C GLY A 3 6.78 0.56 -1.50
N THR A 4 7.08 -0.03 -0.33
CA THR A 4 6.76 -1.43 -0.03
C THR A 4 5.25 -1.69 -0.06
N THR A 5 4.45 -0.77 0.50
CA THR A 5 2.99 -0.86 0.44
C THR A 5 2.49 -0.82 -1.00
N GLY A 6 2.99 0.12 -1.81
CA GLY A 6 2.65 0.20 -3.22
C GLY A 6 3.04 -1.05 -4.01
N ALA A 7 4.24 -1.59 -3.77
CA ALA A 7 4.69 -2.83 -4.41
C ALA A 7 3.79 -4.03 -4.03
N GLY A 8 3.48 -4.20 -2.75
CA GLY A 8 2.59 -5.28 -2.29
C GLY A 8 1.17 -5.17 -2.85
N LEU A 9 0.63 -3.95 -2.92
CA LEU A 9 -0.68 -3.71 -3.52
C LEU A 9 -0.68 -4.04 -5.03
N ARG A 10 0.38 -3.68 -5.78
CA ARG A 10 0.50 -4.03 -7.20
C ARG A 10 0.65 -5.54 -7.43
N ALA A 11 1.31 -6.25 -6.50
CA ALA A 11 1.42 -7.70 -6.54
C ALA A 11 0.07 -8.41 -6.31
N GLY A 12 -0.94 -7.72 -5.77
CA GLY A 12 -2.29 -8.26 -5.59
C GLY A 12 -2.40 -9.36 -4.54
N VAL A 13 -1.50 -9.35 -3.56
CA VAL A 13 -1.46 -10.30 -2.44
C VAL A 13 -1.95 -9.63 -1.15
N PRO A 14 -2.65 -10.36 -0.25
CA PRO A 14 -2.95 -9.89 1.09
C PRO A 14 -1.68 -9.53 1.86
N ALA A 15 -1.78 -8.59 2.81
CA ALA A 15 -0.64 -8.12 3.61
C ALA A 15 -0.93 -8.21 5.11
N VAL A 16 0.12 -8.45 5.90
CA VAL A 16 0.12 -8.30 7.36
C VAL A 16 1.21 -7.29 7.73
N PRO A 17 0.88 -6.00 7.88
CA PRO A 17 1.89 -4.98 8.15
C PRO A 17 2.39 -5.06 9.59
N MET A 18 3.72 -5.02 9.73
CA MET A 18 4.40 -4.79 11.01
C MET A 18 5.05 -3.40 11.01
N PRO A 19 4.38 -2.36 11.53
CA PRO A 19 4.97 -1.02 11.59
C PRO A 19 6.14 -1.00 12.61
N VAL A 20 7.31 -0.57 12.14
CA VAL A 20 8.55 -0.52 12.95
C VAL A 20 8.90 0.92 13.33
N TRP A 21 8.97 1.84 12.36
CA TRP A 21 9.27 3.27 12.55
C TRP A 21 8.56 4.14 11.51
N PHE A 22 8.55 5.47 11.72
CA PHE A 22 8.07 6.50 10.78
C PHE A 22 6.57 6.38 10.41
N ASP A 23 6.23 6.64 9.15
CA ASP A 23 4.92 6.58 8.53
C ASP A 23 4.35 5.15 8.42
N GLY A 24 5.03 4.15 8.98
CA GLY A 24 4.60 2.76 8.97
C GLY A 24 3.18 2.58 9.54
N GLY A 25 2.80 3.35 10.57
CA GLY A 25 1.45 3.35 11.12
C GLY A 25 0.39 3.82 10.11
N PHE A 26 0.69 4.90 9.36
CA PHE A 26 -0.18 5.41 8.29
C PHE A 26 -0.36 4.36 7.19
N TRP A 27 0.73 3.76 6.69
CA TRP A 27 0.60 2.76 5.64
C TRP A 27 -0.07 1.47 6.09
N SER A 28 0.11 1.10 7.37
CA SER A 28 -0.60 -0.03 7.98
C SER A 28 -2.11 0.23 8.01
N SER A 29 -2.55 1.41 8.44
CA SER A 29 -3.97 1.76 8.47
C SER A 29 -4.57 1.80 7.06
N ARG A 30 -3.84 2.27 6.05
CA ARG A 30 -4.28 2.25 4.65
C ARG A 30 -4.48 0.82 4.13
N LEU A 31 -3.60 -0.13 4.47
CA LEU A 31 -3.75 -1.54 4.10
C LEU A 31 -5.01 -2.17 4.73
N VAL A 32 -5.26 -1.91 6.02
CA VAL A 32 -6.45 -2.40 6.73
C VAL A 32 -7.72 -1.78 6.15
N ALA A 33 -7.76 -0.45 6.00
CA ALA A 33 -8.91 0.27 5.46
C ALA A 33 -9.24 -0.12 4.00
N SER A 34 -8.24 -0.52 3.22
CA SER A 34 -8.44 -1.01 1.84
C SER A 34 -9.00 -2.44 1.79
N GLY A 35 -9.07 -3.12 2.93
CA GLY A 35 -9.57 -4.49 3.06
C GLY A 35 -8.62 -5.54 2.50
N VAL A 36 -7.32 -5.25 2.43
CA VAL A 36 -6.27 -6.19 1.97
C VAL A 36 -5.49 -6.82 3.13
N SER A 37 -5.84 -6.44 4.35
CA SER A 37 -5.17 -6.87 5.58
C SER A 37 -6.18 -7.08 6.70
N PRO A 38 -6.04 -8.13 7.52
CA PRO A 38 -6.88 -8.34 8.70
C PRO A 38 -6.56 -7.39 9.86
N GLY A 39 -5.40 -6.74 9.85
CA GLY A 39 -4.92 -5.92 10.95
C GLY A 39 -3.42 -5.68 10.87
N SER A 40 -2.89 -4.86 11.77
CA SER A 40 -1.45 -4.67 11.93
C SER A 40 -0.92 -5.41 13.15
N VAL A 41 0.35 -5.80 13.11
CA VAL A 41 1.05 -6.38 14.26
C VAL A 41 2.21 -5.46 14.63
N PRO A 42 2.00 -4.47 15.53
CA PRO A 42 3.05 -3.51 15.89
C PRO A 42 4.24 -4.19 16.54
N LEU A 43 5.46 -3.89 16.09
CA LEU A 43 6.67 -4.55 16.61
C LEU A 43 6.84 -4.35 18.12
N ARG A 44 6.50 -3.16 18.63
CA ARG A 44 6.57 -2.84 20.07
C ARG A 44 5.64 -3.71 20.94
N GLN A 45 4.63 -4.33 20.34
CA GLN A 45 3.66 -5.20 21.01
C GLN A 45 3.86 -6.67 20.62
N PHE A 46 4.92 -6.98 19.87
CA PHE A 46 5.22 -8.33 19.42
C PHE A 46 5.95 -9.09 20.52
N THR A 47 5.18 -9.66 21.45
CA THR A 47 5.68 -10.46 22.57
C THR A 47 5.47 -11.96 22.37
N SER A 48 4.69 -12.36 21.36
CA SER A 48 4.39 -13.75 21.04
C SER A 48 4.25 -13.97 19.53
N PRO A 49 4.82 -15.06 18.99
CA PRO A 49 4.70 -15.39 17.56
C PRO A 49 3.26 -15.74 17.14
N HIS A 50 2.40 -16.13 18.09
CA HIS A 50 1.02 -16.56 17.81
C HIS A 50 0.22 -15.48 17.07
N ARG A 51 0.37 -14.21 17.49
CA ARG A 51 -0.35 -13.06 16.89
C ARG A 51 -0.02 -12.88 15.41
N LEU A 52 1.25 -13.06 15.03
CA LEU A 52 1.66 -12.99 13.63
C LEU A 52 1.16 -14.20 12.85
N ALA A 53 1.25 -15.40 13.42
CA ALA A 53 0.75 -16.62 12.79
C ALA A 53 -0.76 -16.55 12.52
N GLU A 54 -1.56 -16.08 13.48
CA GLU A 54 -3.00 -15.87 13.31
C GLU A 54 -3.30 -14.84 12.23
N ALA A 55 -2.63 -13.69 12.24
CA ALA A 55 -2.83 -12.66 11.22
C ALA A 55 -2.48 -13.17 9.81
N LEU A 56 -1.40 -13.95 9.66
CA LEU A 56 -1.03 -14.58 8.40
C LEU A 56 -2.07 -15.63 7.97
N ALA A 57 -2.53 -16.48 8.90
CA ALA A 57 -3.57 -17.47 8.63
C ALA A 57 -4.87 -16.78 8.19
N GLN A 58 -5.29 -15.72 8.87
CA GLN A 58 -6.49 -14.96 8.52
C GLN A 58 -6.34 -14.28 7.14
N ALA A 59 -5.21 -13.64 6.88
CA ALA A 59 -4.93 -12.96 5.60
C ALA A 59 -4.95 -13.93 4.41
N THR A 60 -4.44 -15.15 4.59
CA THR A 60 -4.29 -16.15 3.52
C THR A 60 -5.51 -17.06 3.36
N ARG A 61 -6.22 -17.37 4.46
CA ARG A 61 -7.37 -18.30 4.44
C ARG A 61 -8.71 -17.61 4.26
N THR A 62 -8.81 -16.31 4.52
CA THR A 62 -10.06 -15.56 4.29
C THR A 62 -10.10 -15.07 2.84
N PRO A 63 -10.98 -15.59 1.97
CA PRO A 63 -10.95 -15.27 0.54
C PRO A 63 -11.19 -13.78 0.22
N ALA A 64 -11.85 -13.05 1.13
CA ALA A 64 -12.12 -11.63 0.96
C ALA A 64 -10.85 -10.80 0.76
N TYR A 65 -9.78 -11.04 1.53
CA TYR A 65 -8.54 -10.27 1.41
C TYR A 65 -7.87 -10.47 0.05
N ARG A 66 -7.86 -11.73 -0.45
CA ARG A 66 -7.30 -12.04 -1.77
C ARG A 66 -8.10 -11.36 -2.88
N ARG A 67 -9.43 -11.43 -2.83
CA ARG A 67 -10.31 -10.75 -3.80
C ARG A 67 -10.07 -9.25 -3.82
N ARG A 68 -10.01 -8.61 -2.64
CA ARG A 68 -9.74 -7.18 -2.52
C ARG A 68 -8.36 -6.79 -3.04
N ALA A 69 -7.32 -7.56 -2.69
CA ALA A 69 -5.96 -7.31 -3.15
C ALA A 69 -5.85 -7.44 -4.67
N THR A 70 -6.44 -8.48 -5.27
CA THR A 70 -6.47 -8.68 -6.72
C THR A 70 -7.22 -7.56 -7.44
N ALA A 71 -8.39 -7.16 -6.93
CA ALA A 71 -9.18 -6.07 -7.50
C ALA A 71 -8.43 -4.72 -7.43
N LEU A 72 -7.77 -4.43 -6.31
CA LEU A 72 -6.99 -3.20 -6.15
C LEU A 72 -5.76 -3.21 -7.06
N ALA A 73 -5.07 -4.34 -7.19
CA ALA A 73 -3.95 -4.49 -8.12
C ALA A 73 -4.37 -4.25 -9.58
N ALA A 74 -5.55 -4.74 -9.98
CA ALA A 74 -6.09 -4.50 -11.31
C ALA A 74 -6.32 -3.01 -11.56
N ARG A 75 -6.87 -2.28 -10.58
CA ARG A 75 -7.06 -0.82 -10.66
C ARG A 75 -5.72 -0.09 -10.75
N LEU A 76 -4.78 -0.40 -9.86
CA LEU A 76 -3.45 0.22 -9.82
C LEU A 76 -2.65 0.02 -11.11
N ARG A 77 -2.87 -1.09 -11.85
CA ARG A 77 -2.22 -1.30 -13.15
C ARG A 77 -2.77 -0.41 -14.26
N GLN A 78 -4.00 0.05 -14.13
CA GLN A 78 -4.63 0.98 -15.07
C GLN A 78 -4.33 2.44 -14.72
N GLU A 79 -3.75 2.71 -13.55
CA GLU A 79 -3.35 4.05 -13.16
C GLU A 79 -2.02 4.41 -13.84
N ASP A 80 -2.07 5.40 -14.72
CA ASP A 80 -0.87 6.08 -15.19
C ASP A 80 -0.55 7.24 -14.25
N GLY A 81 0.36 6.99 -13.31
CA GLY A 81 0.83 8.01 -12.37
C GLY A 81 1.90 8.95 -12.95
N VAL A 82 2.41 8.67 -14.16
CA VAL A 82 3.53 9.40 -14.74
C VAL A 82 3.03 10.44 -15.74
N ALA A 83 2.09 10.08 -16.62
CA ALA A 83 1.60 11.00 -17.66
C ALA A 83 1.03 12.32 -17.11
N PRO A 84 0.20 12.33 -16.04
CA PRO A 84 -0.28 13.60 -15.47
C PRO A 84 0.84 14.48 -14.92
N LEU A 85 1.89 13.87 -14.35
CA LEU A 85 3.05 14.60 -13.83
C LEU A 85 3.88 15.18 -14.98
N ALA A 86 4.13 14.39 -16.03
CA ALA A 86 4.85 14.85 -17.21
C ALA A 86 4.16 16.07 -17.85
N GLN A 87 2.84 16.00 -18.05
CA GLN A 87 2.05 17.12 -18.57
C GLN A 87 2.11 18.36 -17.66
N ALA A 88 2.10 18.16 -16.33
CA ALA A 88 2.22 19.26 -15.38
C ALA A 88 3.61 19.92 -15.43
N LEU A 89 4.68 19.14 -15.62
CA LEU A 89 6.05 19.65 -15.75
C LEU A 89 6.24 20.43 -17.06
N GLU A 90 5.77 19.88 -18.18
CA GLU A 90 5.78 20.58 -19.48
C GLU A 90 4.98 21.90 -19.42
N GLY A 91 3.83 21.88 -18.72
CA GLY A 91 3.03 23.08 -18.44
C GLY A 91 3.72 24.10 -17.53
N TYR A 92 4.59 23.65 -16.63
CA TYR A 92 5.38 24.53 -15.76
C TYR A 92 6.53 25.18 -16.52
N GLU A 93 7.25 24.41 -17.35
CA GLU A 93 8.36 24.91 -18.18
C GLU A 93 7.88 25.95 -19.21
N SER A 94 6.76 25.68 -19.87
CA SER A 94 6.14 26.62 -20.82
C SER A 94 5.65 27.93 -20.18
N ARG A 95 5.34 27.93 -18.87
CA ARG A 95 4.96 29.14 -18.11
C ARG A 95 6.17 29.85 -17.47
N GLY A 96 7.22 29.10 -17.14
CA GLY A 96 8.46 29.62 -16.55
C GLY A 96 9.41 30.27 -17.56
N GLY A 97 9.40 29.81 -18.83
CA GLY A 97 10.23 30.35 -19.90
C GLY A 97 9.83 31.76 -20.39
N ALA A 98 8.70 32.31 -19.94
CA ALA A 98 8.25 33.66 -20.27
C ALA A 98 8.72 34.73 -19.25
N ARG A 99 9.57 34.37 -18.28
CA ARG A 99 10.12 35.29 -17.26
C ARG A 99 11.65 35.24 -17.13
N GLY A 100 12.36 34.85 -18.18
CA GLY A 100 13.83 34.92 -18.28
C GLY A 100 14.26 36.01 -19.24
#